data_AF-Q1LNV0-F1
#
_entry.id   AF-Q1LNV0-F1
#
_cell.length_a   1.000
_cell.length_b   1.000
_cell.length_c   1.000
_cell.angle_alpha   90.00
_cell.angle_beta   90.00
_cell.angle_gamma   90.00
#
_symmetry.space_group_name_H-M   'P 1'
#
loop_
_entity.id
_entity.type
_entity.pdbx_description
1 polymer ?
#
loop_
_entity_poly.entity_id
_entity_poly.type
_entity_poly.pdbx_seq_one_letter_code
_entity_poly.pdbx_strand_id
1 'polypeptide(L)'
;MIETTEAHAPLVQRLAREFGATWVDETSVADWSAGGGDRVVLLAGDPVRFPEGVDVAAVLPELMKSFPNRFRIAVVPRDSEDAVAKRYGSQRWPTLLFFRDGQYVTAIAGMQDWDVYLSGVAAALAMPPSRPPTIGIPVVSQTGGSSCH
;
A
#
# COMPACT_ATOMS: atom_id res chain seq x y z
N MET A 1 19.03 26.51 13.08
CA MET A 1 19.18 25.40 12.13
C MET A 1 17.80 24.77 12.02
N ILE A 2 17.08 25.06 10.93
CA ILE A 2 15.77 24.44 10.68
C ILE A 2 16.06 23.02 10.20
N GLU A 3 15.79 22.07 11.07
CA GLU A 3 15.91 20.64 10.76
C GLU A 3 15.01 20.36 9.56
N THR A 4 15.63 19.95 8.46
CA THR A 4 14.98 19.48 7.26
C THR A 4 14.23 18.19 7.59
N THR A 5 13.06 18.30 8.25
CA THR A 5 12.01 17.30 8.18
C THR A 5 11.49 17.39 6.75
N GLU A 6 12.11 16.62 5.85
CA GLU A 6 11.65 16.47 4.49
C GLU A 6 10.15 16.14 4.52
N ALA A 7 9.39 16.98 3.82
CA ALA A 7 8.01 17.32 4.13
C ALA A 7 7.02 16.17 3.83
N HIS A 8 7.01 15.12 4.64
CA HIS A 8 5.88 14.19 4.66
C HIS A 8 4.66 14.92 5.22
N ALA A 9 3.52 14.81 4.54
CA ALA A 9 2.28 15.41 4.98
C ALA A 9 1.98 15.01 6.44
N PRO A 10 1.56 15.95 7.31
CA PRO A 10 1.37 15.68 8.74
C PRO A 10 0.41 14.52 9.02
N LEU A 11 -0.55 14.27 8.12
CA LEU A 11 -1.44 13.12 8.22
C LEU A 11 -0.75 11.78 7.96
N VAL A 12 0.23 11.72 7.05
CA VAL A 12 1.01 10.50 6.81
C VAL A 12 1.87 10.16 8.02
N GLN A 13 2.47 11.17 8.66
CA GLN A 13 3.19 10.98 9.92
C GLN A 13 2.26 10.49 11.05
N ARG A 14 1.02 11.00 11.07
CA ARG A 14 0.00 10.57 12.03
C ARG A 14 -0.38 9.11 11.85
N LEU A 15 -0.47 8.62 10.61
CA LEU A 15 -0.70 7.18 10.33
C LEU A 15 0.35 6.30 10.99
N ALA A 16 1.63 6.68 10.88
CA ALA A 16 2.71 5.92 11.50
C ALA A 16 2.67 5.99 13.03
N ARG A 17 2.43 7.18 13.59
CA ARG A 17 2.49 7.43 15.04
C ARG A 17 1.27 6.92 15.80
N GLU A 18 0.07 7.07 15.25
CA GLU A 18 -1.20 6.78 15.96
C GLU A 18 -1.88 5.50 15.48
N PHE A 19 -1.67 5.10 14.22
CA PHE A 19 -2.40 3.99 13.60
C PHE A 19 -1.51 2.77 13.27
N GLY A 20 -0.24 2.82 13.67
CA GLY A 20 0.69 1.70 13.52
C GLY A 20 1.18 1.49 12.09
N ALA A 21 1.13 2.51 11.24
CA ALA A 21 1.70 2.41 9.91
C ALA A 21 3.21 2.25 9.96
N THR A 22 3.71 1.27 9.20
CA THR A 22 5.16 1.06 9.07
C THR A 22 5.70 1.92 7.92
N TRP A 23 6.83 2.57 8.12
CA TRP A 23 7.55 3.22 7.02
C TRP A 23 8.27 2.15 6.19
N VAL A 24 7.99 2.12 4.89
CA VAL A 24 8.61 1.17 3.96
C VAL A 24 9.10 1.90 2.72
N ASP A 25 10.23 1.48 2.19
CA ASP A 25 10.90 2.01 1.01
C ASP A 25 10.91 0.96 -0.11
N GLU A 26 11.55 1.25 -1.25
CA GLU A 26 11.60 0.36 -2.41
C GLU A 26 12.29 -0.98 -2.15
N THR A 27 13.13 -1.06 -1.11
CA THR A 27 13.84 -2.27 -0.70
C THR A 27 13.09 -3.03 0.39
N SER A 28 12.45 -2.34 1.32
CA SER A 28 11.74 -2.97 2.45
C SER A 28 10.28 -3.29 2.17
N VAL A 29 9.63 -2.66 1.18
CA VAL A 29 8.22 -2.91 0.84
C VAL A 29 7.93 -4.36 0.48
N ALA A 30 8.88 -5.04 -0.17
CA ALA A 30 8.72 -6.45 -0.56
C ALA A 30 8.80 -7.39 0.66
N ASP A 31 9.74 -7.15 1.56
CA ASP A 31 9.88 -7.92 2.81
C ASP A 31 8.69 -7.68 3.74
N TRP A 32 8.30 -6.41 3.90
CA TRP A 32 7.13 -6.06 4.70
C TRP A 32 5.85 -6.64 4.12
N SER A 33 5.65 -6.60 2.80
CA SER A 33 4.46 -7.19 2.17
C SER A 33 4.44 -8.73 2.24
N ALA A 34 5.61 -9.38 2.38
CA ALA A 34 5.75 -10.83 2.57
C ALA A 34 5.28 -11.34 3.95
N GLY A 35 5.08 -10.45 4.92
CA GLY A 35 4.46 -10.86 6.17
C GLY A 35 3.00 -11.32 5.97
N GLY A 36 2.55 -12.28 6.77
CA GLY A 36 1.23 -12.89 6.59
C GLY A 36 0.05 -11.92 6.72
N GLY A 37 -1.06 -12.29 6.08
CA GLY A 37 -2.33 -11.55 6.09
C GLY A 37 -2.42 -10.44 5.06
N ASP A 38 -3.46 -9.60 5.18
CA ASP A 38 -3.69 -8.48 4.26
C ASP A 38 -2.82 -7.27 4.64
N ARG A 39 -2.23 -6.65 3.63
CA ARG A 39 -1.30 -5.53 3.81
C ARG A 39 -1.58 -4.46 2.76
N VAL A 40 -1.64 -3.21 3.21
CA VAL A 40 -1.98 -2.07 2.37
C VAL A 40 -0.86 -1.04 2.45
N VAL A 41 -0.31 -0.66 1.29
CA VAL A 41 0.73 0.36 1.20
C VAL A 41 0.13 1.61 0.58
N LEU A 42 0.20 2.72 1.30
CA LEU A 42 -0.22 4.04 0.82
C LEU A 42 0.93 4.73 0.09
N LEU A 43 0.66 5.06 -1.17
CA LEU A 43 1.40 5.99 -2.01
C LEU A 43 0.59 7.29 -2.07
N ALA A 44 0.84 8.22 -1.16
CA ALA A 44 0.10 9.48 -1.06
C ALA A 44 0.50 10.47 -2.17
N GLY A 45 1.76 10.45 -2.60
CA GLY A 45 2.32 11.41 -3.54
C GLY A 45 2.56 12.79 -2.91
N ASP A 46 3.00 13.72 -3.75
CA ASP A 46 3.27 15.09 -3.35
C ASP A 46 1.97 15.83 -2.95
N PRO A 47 1.83 16.31 -1.70
CA PRO A 47 0.58 16.92 -1.22
C PRO A 47 0.26 18.28 -1.86
N VAL A 48 1.24 18.92 -2.51
CA VAL A 48 1.05 20.17 -3.26
C VAL A 48 0.52 19.86 -4.66
N ARG A 49 0.99 18.78 -5.28
CA ARG A 49 0.53 18.35 -6.62
C ARG A 49 -0.75 17.53 -6.57
N PHE A 50 -0.92 16.72 -5.54
CA PHE A 50 -2.01 15.77 -5.33
C PHE A 50 -2.61 15.98 -3.94
N PRO A 51 -3.47 17.01 -3.76
CA PRO A 51 -4.11 17.27 -2.47
C PRO A 51 -4.94 16.08 -1.98
N GLU A 52 -5.50 15.29 -2.91
CA GLU A 52 -6.24 14.05 -2.63
C GLU A 52 -5.44 13.02 -1.80
N GLY A 53 -4.09 13.04 -1.87
CA GLY A 53 -3.26 12.16 -1.05
C GLY A 53 -3.41 12.42 0.45
N VAL A 54 -3.66 13.67 0.82
CA VAL A 54 -3.95 14.08 2.20
C VAL A 54 -5.32 13.53 2.62
N ASP A 55 -6.31 13.59 1.75
CA ASP A 55 -7.65 13.06 2.01
C ASP A 55 -7.63 11.54 2.16
N VAL A 56 -6.90 10.83 1.30
CA VAL A 56 -6.72 9.37 1.42
C VAL A 56 -6.05 9.02 2.75
N ALA A 57 -5.01 9.75 3.14
CA ALA A 57 -4.36 9.56 4.44
C ALA A 57 -5.32 9.84 5.62
N ALA A 58 -6.27 10.76 5.48
CA ALA A 58 -7.28 11.06 6.48
C ALA A 58 -8.34 9.96 6.64
N VAL A 59 -8.69 9.26 5.55
CA VAL A 59 -9.73 8.21 5.56
C VAL A 59 -9.19 6.82 5.90
N LEU A 60 -7.88 6.57 5.75
CA LEU A 60 -7.25 5.29 6.10
C LEU A 60 -7.61 4.80 7.52
N PRO A 61 -7.56 5.65 8.56
CA PRO A 61 -7.97 5.28 9.91
C PRO A 61 -9.42 4.82 10.00
N GLU A 62 -10.32 5.47 9.25
CA GLU A 62 -11.73 5.10 9.23
C GLU A 62 -11.92 3.73 8.55
N LEU A 63 -11.17 3.45 7.46
CA LEU A 63 -11.15 2.12 6.86
C LEU A 63 -10.66 1.06 7.84
N MET A 64 -9.62 1.35 8.62
CA MET A 64 -9.13 0.42 9.65
C MET A 64 -10.19 0.12 10.72
N LYS A 65 -11.02 1.11 11.08
CA LYS A 65 -12.15 0.91 12.00
C LYS A 65 -13.26 0.05 11.38
N SER A 66 -13.55 0.24 10.09
CA SER A 66 -14.54 -0.57 9.36
C SER A 66 -14.08 -2.02 9.13
N PHE A 67 -12.78 -2.26 9.07
CA PHE A 67 -12.18 -3.59 8.86
C PHE A 67 -11.19 -3.93 9.99
N PRO A 68 -11.67 -4.11 11.24
CA PRO A 68 -10.80 -4.27 12.40
C PRO A 68 -9.93 -5.52 12.27
N ASN A 69 -8.62 -5.35 12.47
CA ASN A 69 -7.61 -6.42 12.39
C ASN A 69 -7.58 -7.19 11.06
N ARG A 70 -8.19 -6.64 9.99
CA ARG A 70 -8.16 -7.28 8.67
C ARG A 70 -6.85 -7.07 7.95
N PHE A 71 -6.32 -5.85 7.96
CA PHE A 71 -5.08 -5.51 7.26
C PHE A 71 -4.11 -4.68 8.10
N ARG A 72 -2.84 -4.69 7.70
CA ARG A 72 -1.80 -3.77 8.19
C ARG A 72 -1.58 -2.66 7.18
N ILE A 73 -1.18 -1.48 7.65
CA ILE A 73 -0.88 -0.35 6.79
C ILE A 73 0.62 -0.03 6.80
N ALA A 74 1.12 0.41 5.66
CA ALA A 74 2.43 1.00 5.52
C ALA A 74 2.35 2.27 4.67
N VAL A 75 3.30 3.16 4.91
CA VAL A 75 3.44 4.44 4.21
C VAL A 75 4.82 4.50 3.60
N VAL A 76 4.92 5.05 2.39
CA VAL A 76 6.18 5.16 1.66
C VAL A 76 6.70 6.58 1.75
N PRO A 77 8.01 6.79 2.02
CA PRO A 77 8.58 8.12 1.96
C PRO A 77 8.62 8.64 0.53
N ARG A 78 8.43 9.95 0.35
CA ARG A 78 8.31 10.64 -0.95
C ARG A 78 9.44 10.30 -1.93
N ASP A 79 10.66 10.13 -1.44
CA ASP A 79 11.83 9.79 -2.27
C ASP A 79 11.77 8.36 -2.83
N SER A 80 11.10 7.45 -2.13
CA SER A 80 10.92 6.05 -2.53
C SER A 80 9.57 5.80 -3.23
N GLU A 81 8.62 6.72 -3.13
CA GLU A 81 7.28 6.57 -3.69
C GLU A 81 7.32 6.27 -5.19
N ASP A 82 8.10 7.02 -5.98
CA ASP A 82 8.22 6.80 -7.44
C ASP A 82 8.78 5.40 -7.76
N ALA A 83 9.81 4.97 -7.03
CA ALA A 83 10.44 3.67 -7.21
C ALA A 83 9.47 2.51 -6.87
N VAL A 84 8.72 2.65 -5.78
CA VAL A 84 7.68 1.68 -5.38
C VAL A 84 6.54 1.67 -6.40
N ALA A 85 6.06 2.83 -6.82
CA ALA A 85 5.00 2.96 -7.82
C ALA A 85 5.39 2.25 -9.13
N LYS A 86 6.60 2.52 -9.64
CA LYS A 86 7.15 1.87 -10.83
C LYS A 86 7.29 0.36 -10.67
N ARG A 87 7.72 -0.11 -9.49
CA ARG A 87 7.85 -1.54 -9.19
C ARG A 87 6.53 -2.29 -9.27
N TYR A 88 5.44 -1.69 -8.81
CA TYR A 88 4.10 -2.29 -8.80
C TYR A 88 3.19 -1.82 -9.95
N GLY A 89 3.72 -1.03 -10.89
CA GLY A 89 2.99 -0.57 -12.08
C GLY A 89 1.94 0.49 -11.77
N SER A 90 2.03 1.15 -10.62
CA SER A 90 1.20 2.29 -10.29
C SER A 90 1.71 3.55 -11.01
N GLN A 91 0.83 4.21 -11.75
CA GLN A 91 1.12 5.46 -12.47
C GLN A 91 0.20 6.60 -12.02
N ARG A 92 -0.65 6.34 -11.01
CA ARG A 92 -1.65 7.28 -10.52
C ARG A 92 -1.40 7.58 -9.04
N TRP A 93 -1.69 8.81 -8.65
CA TRP A 93 -1.52 9.33 -7.29
C TRP A 93 -2.83 9.96 -6.83
N PRO A 94 -3.23 9.78 -5.56
CA PRO A 94 -2.71 8.77 -4.61
C PRO A 94 -3.10 7.34 -5.03
N THR A 95 -2.41 6.33 -4.48
CA THR A 95 -2.75 4.91 -4.69
C THR A 95 -2.59 4.07 -3.42
N LEU A 96 -3.54 3.16 -3.19
CA LEU A 96 -3.44 2.07 -2.23
C LEU A 96 -3.08 0.78 -2.93
N LEU A 97 -1.93 0.21 -2.60
CA LEU A 97 -1.51 -1.10 -3.07
C LEU A 97 -1.92 -2.16 -2.06
N PHE A 98 -2.63 -3.19 -2.51
CA PHE A 98 -3.08 -4.31 -1.68
C PHE A 98 -2.19 -5.53 -1.92
N PHE A 99 -1.78 -6.14 -0.82
CA PHE A 99 -0.98 -7.34 -0.77
C PHE A 99 -1.62 -8.36 0.17
N ARG A 100 -1.36 -9.63 -0.09
CA ARG A 100 -1.76 -10.76 0.74
C ARG A 100 -0.66 -11.79 0.74
N ASP A 101 -0.13 -12.12 1.92
CA ASP A 101 0.90 -13.15 2.09
C ASP A 101 2.09 -12.98 1.10
N GLY A 102 2.55 -11.74 0.90
CA GLY A 102 3.63 -11.40 -0.04
C GLY A 102 3.24 -11.26 -1.50
N GLN A 103 2.00 -11.55 -1.85
CA GLN A 103 1.51 -11.47 -3.21
C GLN A 103 0.71 -10.20 -3.43
N TYR A 104 0.93 -9.53 -4.56
CA TYR A 104 0.10 -8.40 -4.97
C TYR A 104 -1.35 -8.87 -5.16
N VAL A 105 -2.33 -8.03 -4.86
CA VAL A 105 -3.75 -8.32 -5.06
C VAL A 105 -4.32 -7.33 -6.08
N THR A 106 -4.28 -6.05 -5.76
CA THR A 106 -4.81 -4.98 -6.62
C THR A 106 -4.28 -3.62 -6.17
N ALA A 107 -4.60 -2.57 -6.93
CA ALA A 107 -4.32 -1.19 -6.59
C ALA A 107 -5.59 -0.36 -6.76
N ILE A 108 -5.89 0.48 -5.76
CA ILE A 108 -6.99 1.44 -5.81
C ILE A 108 -6.38 2.83 -5.88
N ALA A 109 -6.53 3.50 -7.02
CA ALA A 109 -6.01 4.84 -7.25
C ALA A 109 -7.10 5.91 -7.07
N GLY A 110 -6.70 7.06 -6.55
CA GLY A 110 -7.55 8.24 -6.34
C GLY A 110 -8.45 8.14 -5.11
N MET A 111 -8.99 9.29 -4.73
CA MET A 111 -10.08 9.37 -3.77
C MET A 111 -11.41 9.05 -4.46
N GLN A 112 -12.29 8.34 -3.76
CA GLN A 112 -13.64 8.02 -4.21
C GLN A 112 -14.64 8.31 -3.09
N ASP A 113 -15.93 8.35 -3.41
CA ASP A 113 -16.99 8.40 -2.40
C ASP A 113 -16.83 7.28 -1.36
N TRP A 114 -17.17 7.58 -0.11
CA TRP A 114 -16.93 6.68 1.03
C TRP A 114 -17.48 5.26 0.83
N ASP A 115 -18.72 5.14 0.33
CA ASP A 115 -19.38 3.85 0.10
C ASP A 115 -18.70 3.03 -1.00
N VAL A 116 -18.28 3.71 -2.07
CA VAL A 116 -17.52 3.13 -3.18
C VAL A 116 -16.15 2.67 -2.70
N TYR A 117 -15.49 3.48 -1.87
CA TYR A 117 -14.19 3.18 -1.31
C TYR A 117 -14.24 1.98 -0.36
N LEU A 118 -15.21 1.94 0.55
CA LEU A 118 -15.45 0.79 1.42
C LEU A 118 -15.70 -0.49 0.62
N SER A 119 -16.58 -0.42 -0.38
CA SER A 119 -16.89 -1.56 -1.24
C SER A 119 -15.67 -2.02 -2.04
N GLY A 120 -14.88 -1.08 -2.57
CA GLY A 120 -13.64 -1.36 -3.29
C GLY A 120 -12.57 -2.01 -2.41
N VAL A 121 -12.39 -1.51 -1.19
CA VAL A 121 -11.49 -2.10 -0.19
C VAL A 121 -11.98 -3.49 0.21
N ALA A 122 -13.27 -3.67 0.50
CA ALA A 122 -13.83 -4.98 0.83
C ALA A 122 -13.63 -5.99 -0.31
N ALA A 123 -13.87 -5.57 -1.56
CA ALA A 123 -13.63 -6.39 -2.74
C ALA A 123 -12.15 -6.75 -2.89
N ALA A 124 -11.23 -5.78 -2.73
CA ALA A 124 -9.79 -6.03 -2.73
C ALA A 124 -9.37 -7.04 -1.65
N LEU A 125 -9.93 -6.93 -0.44
CA LEU A 125 -9.72 -7.86 0.66
C LEU A 125 -10.44 -9.21 0.48
N ALA A 126 -11.32 -9.37 -0.51
CA ALA A 126 -11.94 -10.66 -0.84
C ALA A 126 -11.29 -11.32 -2.07
N MET A 127 -10.63 -10.52 -2.91
CA MET A 127 -10.00 -10.99 -4.14
C MET A 127 -8.82 -11.95 -3.86
N PRO A 128 -8.61 -12.95 -4.72
CA PRO A 128 -7.39 -13.75 -4.68
C PRO A 128 -6.18 -12.91 -5.14
N PRO A 129 -4.96 -13.25 -4.68
CA PRO A 129 -3.75 -12.59 -5.14
C PRO A 129 -3.58 -12.69 -6.66
N SER A 130 -3.08 -11.62 -7.25
CA SER A 130 -2.89 -11.46 -8.70
C SER A 130 -1.48 -10.94 -9.00
N ARG A 131 -1.06 -11.03 -10.27
CA ARG A 131 0.27 -10.50 -10.66
C ARG A 131 0.19 -8.98 -10.82
N PRO A 132 1.18 -8.22 -10.31
CA PRO A 132 1.24 -6.79 -10.56
C PRO A 132 1.39 -6.53 -12.07
N PRO A 133 0.83 -5.43 -12.60
CA PRO A 133 0.84 -5.13 -14.04
C PRO A 133 2.23 -4.75 -14.60
N THR A 134 3.29 -4.76 -13.79
CA THR A 134 4.65 -4.37 -14.22
C THR A 134 5.25 -5.34 -15.24
N ILE A 135 5.97 -4.77 -16.22
CA ILE A 135 6.81 -5.50 -17.16
C ILE A 135 7.95 -6.22 -16.40
N GLY A 136 7.89 -7.55 -16.42
CA GLY A 136 9.08 -8.41 -16.55
C GLY A 136 9.97 -8.65 -15.33
N ILE A 137 9.58 -9.58 -14.45
CA ILE A 137 10.53 -10.54 -13.85
C ILE A 137 9.84 -11.92 -13.86
N PRO A 138 10.45 -12.96 -14.47
CA PRO A 138 9.86 -14.29 -14.51
C PRO A 138 9.74 -14.87 -13.10
N VAL A 139 8.54 -15.39 -12.80
CA VAL A 139 8.26 -16.19 -11.61
C VAL A 139 9.11 -17.46 -11.70
N VAL A 140 10.17 -17.56 -10.89
CA VAL A 140 10.70 -18.87 -10.53
C VAL A 140 9.72 -19.45 -9.53
N SER A 141 8.74 -20.19 -10.04
CA SER A 141 7.89 -21.04 -9.21
C SER A 141 8.78 -22.13 -8.65
N GLN A 142 9.40 -21.90 -7.48
CA GLN A 142 9.87 -23.02 -6.67
C GLN A 142 8.63 -23.66 -6.07
N THR A 143 8.03 -24.57 -6.84
CA THR A 143 7.08 -25.55 -6.37
C THR A 143 7.82 -26.48 -5.42
N GLY A 144 7.93 -26.07 -4.15
CA GLY A 144 8.44 -26.89 -3.07
C GLY A 144 7.41 -27.94 -2.67
N GLY A 145 7.56 -29.13 -3.25
CA GLY A 145 7.36 -30.44 -2.60
C GLY A 145 5.95 -30.87 -2.22
N SER A 146 5.48 -31.95 -2.85
CA SER A 146 4.80 -33.06 -2.16
C SER A 146 4.75 -34.32 -3.03
N SER A 147 5.51 -35.33 -2.58
CA SER A 147 5.22 -36.78 -2.59
C SER A 147 4.63 -37.47 -3.83
N CYS A 148 5.30 -38.53 -4.31
CA CYS A 148 4.82 -39.91 -4.06
C CYS A 148 5.77 -41.02 -4.59
N HIS A 149 5.96 -42.03 -3.73
CA HIS A 149 6.34 -43.44 -3.89
C HIS A 149 7.58 -43.88 -4.67
#